data_AF-A0A957ZVH5-F1
#
_entry.id   AF-A0A957ZVH5-F1
#
_cell.length_a   1.000
_cell.length_b   1.000
_cell.length_c   1.000
_cell.angle_alpha   90.00
_cell.angle_beta   90.00
_cell.angle_gamma   90.00
#
_symmetry.space_group_name_H-M   'P 1'
#
loop_
_entity.id
_entity.type
_entity.pdbx_description
1 polymer ?
#
loop_
_entity_poly.entity_id
_entity_poly.type
_entity_poly.pdbx_seq_one_letter_code
_entity_poly.pdbx_strand_id
1 'polypeptide(L)'
;TLVIETIRDRHPRPLLTLLDTIDAPCVRMSIDVGHVYIGHLLGGPTPDQWVHEAGPRLAHVHLQDTDGDLDRHWPPGMGEINWEAFFGALRTLPVQPRLIIELVDGTQLPRAAGWLTDQGLAR
;
A
#
# COMPACT_ATOMS: atom_id res chain seq x y z
N THR A 1 10.02 -12.99 8.44
CA THR A 1 9.52 -11.64 8.76
C THR A 1 8.04 -11.74 9.04
N LEU A 2 7.58 -11.17 10.14
CA LEU A 2 6.18 -10.89 10.44
C LEU A 2 5.89 -9.46 9.98
N VAL A 3 4.77 -9.23 9.30
CA VAL A 3 4.37 -7.88 8.86
C VAL A 3 3.02 -7.51 9.47
N ILE A 4 2.89 -6.27 9.88
CA ILE A 4 1.65 -5.70 10.42
C ILE A 4 1.05 -4.81 9.34
N GLU A 5 -0.15 -5.18 8.90
CA GLU A 5 -0.88 -4.47 7.85
C GLU A 5 -1.67 -3.29 8.40
N THR A 6 -1.70 -2.20 7.63
CA THR A 6 -2.64 -1.11 7.83
C THR A 6 -4.06 -1.58 7.55
N ILE A 7 -5.02 -1.31 8.43
CA ILE A 7 -6.44 -1.68 8.22
C ILE A 7 -7.37 -0.47 8.32
N ARG A 8 -7.39 0.20 9.48
CA ARG A 8 -8.19 1.41 9.73
C ARG A 8 -7.34 2.54 10.32
N ASP A 9 -6.05 2.48 10.03
CA ASP A 9 -5.06 3.43 10.51
C ASP A 9 -5.16 4.73 9.70
N ARG A 10 -5.54 5.82 10.37
CA ARG A 10 -5.66 7.13 9.72
C ARG A 10 -4.31 7.84 9.56
N HIS A 11 -3.33 7.51 10.40
CA HIS A 11 -1.99 8.09 10.36
C HIS A 11 -0.93 6.99 10.62
N PRO A 12 0.28 7.11 10.06
CA PRO A 12 1.33 6.09 10.22
C PRO A 12 1.93 6.06 11.63
N ARG A 13 1.94 7.22 12.31
CA ARG A 13 2.66 7.40 13.58
C ARG A 13 2.33 6.35 14.67
N PRO A 14 1.06 6.00 14.96
CA PRO A 14 0.76 4.97 15.95
C PRO A 14 1.36 3.60 15.60
N LEU A 15 1.30 3.18 14.34
CA LEU A 15 1.89 1.93 13.88
C LEU A 15 3.42 1.98 13.92
N LEU A 16 4.03 3.10 13.53
CA LEU A 16 5.48 3.30 13.66
C LEU A 16 5.92 3.21 15.12
N THR A 17 5.20 3.86 16.05
CA THR A 17 5.45 3.74 17.49
C THR A 17 5.31 2.30 17.98
N LEU A 18 4.34 1.53 17.47
CA LEU A 18 4.22 0.11 17.79
C LEU A 18 5.46 -0.68 17.33
N LEU A 19 5.92 -0.46 16.09
CA LEU A 19 7.12 -1.12 15.57
C LEU A 19 8.38 -0.74 16.36
N ASP A 20 8.50 0.53 16.75
CA ASP A 20 9.58 1.02 17.61
C ASP A 20 9.54 0.38 19.00
N THR A 21 8.34 0.17 19.55
CA THR A 21 8.15 -0.43 20.88
C THR A 21 8.46 -1.93 20.89
N ILE A 22 8.11 -2.64 19.81
CA ILE A 22 8.44 -4.07 19.65
C ILE A 22 9.95 -4.27 19.48
N ASP A 23 10.64 -3.32 18.82
CA ASP A 23 12.08 -3.29 18.60
C ASP A 23 12.68 -4.62 18.10
N ALA A 24 11.97 -5.28 17.19
CA ALA A 24 12.40 -6.53 16.59
C ALA A 24 12.59 -6.37 15.08
N PRO A 25 13.80 -6.57 14.52
CA PRO A 25 14.05 -6.42 13.08
C PRO A 25 13.18 -7.33 12.19
N CYS A 26 12.65 -8.41 12.75
CA CYS A 26 11.78 -9.35 12.04
C CYS A 26 10.32 -8.92 12.00
N VAL A 27 9.91 -7.86 12.71
CA VAL A 27 8.56 -7.29 12.71
C VAL A 27 8.56 -5.98 11.92
N ARG A 28 7.77 -5.94 10.86
CA ARG A 28 7.80 -4.88 9.84
C ARG A 28 6.40 -4.44 9.45
N MET A 29 6.30 -3.46 8.55
CA MET A 29 5.03 -2.89 8.08
C MET A 29 4.59 -3.49 6.74
N SER A 30 3.28 -3.70 6.60
CA SER A 30 2.60 -3.89 5.32
C SER A 30 1.65 -2.72 5.10
N ILE A 31 1.67 -2.13 3.91
CA ILE A 31 0.69 -1.13 3.50
C ILE A 31 -0.33 -1.82 2.59
N ASP A 32 -1.60 -1.74 2.93
CA ASP A 32 -2.67 -1.88 1.94
C ASP A 32 -3.02 -0.48 1.41
N VAL A 33 -2.91 -0.32 0.08
CA VAL A 33 -3.07 1.01 -0.54
C VAL A 33 -4.52 1.49 -0.49
N GLY A 34 -5.50 0.58 -0.56
CA GLY A 34 -6.92 0.89 -0.47
C GLY A 34 -7.30 1.35 0.94
N HIS A 35 -6.86 0.63 1.98
CA HIS A 35 -7.07 1.02 3.38
C HIS A 35 -6.50 2.42 3.67
N VAL A 36 -5.28 2.67 3.20
CA VAL A 36 -4.63 3.98 3.36
C VAL A 36 -5.36 5.07 2.58
N TYR A 37 -5.84 4.78 1.36
CA TYR A 37 -6.62 5.75 0.58
C TYR A 37 -7.94 6.13 1.26
N ILE A 38 -8.67 5.16 1.83
CA ILE A 38 -9.87 5.45 2.64
C ILE A 38 -9.50 6.30 3.86
N GLY A 39 -8.40 5.97 4.55
CA GLY A 39 -7.86 6.80 5.63
C GLY A 39 -7.52 8.23 5.20
N HIS A 40 -7.00 8.41 3.99
CA HIS A 40 -6.71 9.70 3.39
C HIS A 40 -7.97 10.54 3.19
N LEU A 41 -9.03 9.97 2.62
CA LEU A 41 -10.31 10.66 2.41
C LEU A 41 -10.95 11.11 3.74
N LEU A 42 -10.65 10.41 4.83
CA LEU A 42 -11.05 10.79 6.17
C LEU A 42 -10.14 11.86 6.81
N GLY A 43 -9.17 12.41 6.08
CA GLY A 43 -8.24 13.45 6.50
C GLY A 43 -6.90 12.91 7.04
N GLY A 44 -6.45 11.76 6.54
CA GLY A 44 -5.12 11.20 6.74
C GLY A 44 -4.13 11.59 5.61
N PRO A 45 -2.86 11.16 5.71
CA PRO A 45 -1.86 11.34 4.65
C PRO A 45 -2.21 10.53 3.41
N THR A 46 -1.73 10.95 2.24
CA THR A 46 -1.91 10.22 0.97
C THR A 46 -1.14 8.89 0.97
N PRO A 47 -1.50 7.92 0.11
CA PRO A 47 -0.78 6.65 0.02
C PRO A 47 0.74 6.76 -0.21
N ASP A 48 1.19 7.70 -1.04
CA ASP A 48 2.61 7.97 -1.27
C ASP A 48 3.32 8.54 -0.03
N GLN A 49 2.65 9.39 0.76
CA GLN A 49 3.18 9.87 2.04
C GLN A 49 3.35 8.72 3.05
N TRP A 50 2.41 7.78 3.07
CA TRP A 50 2.54 6.57 3.89
C TRP A 50 3.75 5.72 3.51
N VAL A 51 4.07 5.61 2.22
CA VAL A 51 5.29 4.92 1.76
C VAL A 51 6.54 5.63 2.28
N HIS A 52 6.60 6.95 2.18
CA HIS A 52 7.73 7.73 2.68
C HIS A 52 7.92 7.59 4.20
N GLU A 53 6.83 7.66 4.97
CA GLU A 53 6.84 7.52 6.43
C GLU A 53 7.21 6.10 6.88
N ALA A 54 6.75 5.07 6.15
CA ALA A 54 7.13 3.68 6.42
C ALA A 54 8.63 3.44 6.15
N GLY A 55 9.18 4.08 5.12
CA GLY A 55 10.61 4.11 4.85
C GLY A 55 11.24 2.70 4.83
N PRO A 56 12.36 2.48 5.56
CA PRO A 56 13.03 1.18 5.61
C PRO A 56 12.24 0.10 6.38
N ARG A 57 11.15 0.44 7.08
CA ARG A 57 10.28 -0.53 7.79
C ARG A 57 9.31 -1.23 6.84
N LEU A 58 9.03 -0.67 5.67
CA LEU A 58 8.10 -1.25 4.70
C LEU A 58 8.64 -2.59 4.19
N ALA A 59 7.84 -3.65 4.30
CA ALA A 59 8.19 -4.99 3.85
C ALA A 59 7.26 -5.48 2.75
N HIS A 60 5.96 -5.26 2.91
CA HIS A 60 4.93 -5.69 1.96
C HIS A 60 4.07 -4.50 1.54
N VAL A 61 3.50 -4.61 0.34
CA VAL A 61 2.45 -3.73 -0.16
C VAL A 61 1.36 -4.60 -0.80
N HIS A 62 0.12 -4.41 -0.36
CA HIS A 62 -1.06 -5.01 -0.97
C HIS A 62 -1.67 -4.00 -1.94
N LEU A 63 -1.66 -4.36 -3.22
CA LEU A 63 -2.14 -3.56 -4.33
C LEU A 63 -3.60 -3.92 -4.59
N GLN A 64 -4.46 -3.01 -4.18
CA GLN A 64 -5.86 -2.94 -4.57
C GLN A 64 -6.22 -1.50 -4.91
N ASP A 65 -7.26 -1.33 -5.71
CA ASP A 65 -7.86 -0.03 -6.02
C ASP A 65 -9.25 0.09 -5.39
N THR A 66 -9.72 1.33 -5.24
CA THR A 66 -11.01 1.63 -4.63
C THR A 66 -11.54 3.00 -5.06
N ASP A 67 -12.86 3.16 -4.99
CA ASP A 67 -13.58 4.45 -5.06
C ASP A 67 -13.46 5.25 -3.75
N GLY A 68 -12.93 4.63 -2.69
CA GLY A 68 -12.77 5.24 -1.37
C GLY A 68 -14.02 5.21 -0.49
N ASP A 69 -15.16 4.76 -1.02
CA ASP A 69 -16.40 4.59 -0.25
C ASP A 69 -16.33 3.33 0.62
N LEU A 70 -15.74 2.26 0.09
CA LEU A 70 -15.57 0.97 0.77
C LEU A 70 -14.22 0.35 0.44
N ASP A 71 -13.86 -0.66 1.21
CA ASP A 71 -12.72 -1.50 0.90
C ASP A 71 -13.06 -2.45 -0.27
N ARG A 72 -12.77 -2.01 -1.51
CA ARG A 72 -13.31 -2.60 -2.73
C ARG A 72 -12.50 -3.76 -3.28
N HIS A 73 -11.18 -3.77 -3.05
CA HIS A 73 -10.26 -4.76 -3.62
C HIS A 73 -10.38 -4.85 -5.15
N TRP A 74 -10.46 -3.69 -5.82
CA TRP A 74 -10.53 -3.63 -7.28
C TRP A 74 -9.15 -3.75 -7.92
N PRO A 75 -9.07 -4.15 -9.20
CA PRO A 75 -7.83 -4.08 -9.95
C PRO A 75 -7.28 -2.64 -10.00
N PRO A 76 -5.96 -2.43 -9.87
CA PRO A 76 -5.32 -1.15 -10.16
C PRO A 76 -5.79 -0.56 -11.49
N GLY A 77 -6.09 0.74 -11.49
CA GLY A 77 -6.64 1.49 -12.62
C GLY A 77 -8.16 1.51 -12.70
N MET A 78 -8.85 0.91 -11.73
CA MET A 78 -10.31 0.87 -11.66
C MET A 78 -10.90 1.75 -10.57
N GLY A 79 -10.07 2.36 -9.73
CA GLY A 79 -10.47 3.29 -8.69
C GLY A 79 -9.76 4.63 -8.83
N GLU A 80 -9.54 5.28 -7.70
CA GLU A 80 -9.07 6.66 -7.63
C GLU A 80 -7.64 6.81 -7.08
N ILE A 81 -6.96 5.69 -6.80
CA ILE A 81 -5.60 5.74 -6.26
C ILE A 81 -4.64 6.35 -7.28
N ASN A 82 -3.85 7.34 -6.84
CA ASN A 82 -2.76 7.90 -7.64
C ASN A 82 -1.57 6.93 -7.66
N TRP A 83 -1.65 5.93 -8.54
CA TRP A 83 -0.63 4.91 -8.69
C TRP A 83 0.74 5.45 -9.15
N GLU A 84 0.77 6.51 -9.96
CA GLU A 84 2.03 7.13 -10.38
C GLU A 84 2.80 7.69 -9.19
N ALA A 85 2.12 8.47 -8.33
CA ALA A 85 2.72 9.01 -7.11
C ALA A 85 3.13 7.89 -6.15
N PHE A 86 2.27 6.89 -5.96
CA PHE A 86 2.53 5.76 -5.06
C PHE A 86 3.78 4.96 -5.46
N PHE A 87 3.87 4.54 -6.73
CA PHE A 87 5.06 3.85 -7.23
C PHE A 87 6.28 4.78 -7.33
N GLY A 88 6.06 6.08 -7.53
CA GLY A 88 7.07 7.12 -7.37
C GLY A 88 7.74 7.07 -6.01
N ALA A 89 6.95 7.07 -4.94
CA ALA A 89 7.45 6.96 -3.58
C ALA A 89 8.18 5.63 -3.34
N LEU A 90 7.64 4.50 -3.81
CA LEU A 90 8.27 3.19 -3.67
C LEU A 90 9.69 3.15 -4.27
N ARG A 91 9.90 3.79 -5.43
CA ARG A 91 11.22 3.85 -6.08
C ARG A 91 12.26 4.64 -5.29
N THR A 92 11.83 5.52 -4.38
CA THR A 92 12.75 6.29 -3.53
C THR A 92 13.21 5.54 -2.28
N LEU A 93 12.58 4.40 -1.97
CA LEU A 93 12.89 3.66 -0.75
C LEU A 93 14.27 3.00 -0.80
N PRO A 94 14.97 2.89 0.35
CA PRO A 94 16.20 2.12 0.46
C PRO A 94 15.97 0.60 0.48
N VAL A 95 14.70 0.17 0.39
CA VAL A 95 14.25 -1.23 0.44
C VAL A 95 13.32 -1.51 -0.72
N GLN A 96 13.24 -2.78 -1.12
CA GLN A 96 12.31 -3.24 -2.15
C GLN A 96 11.20 -4.08 -1.48
N PRO A 97 10.04 -3.48 -1.16
CA PRO A 97 8.95 -4.23 -0.56
C PRO A 97 8.37 -5.23 -1.55
N ARG A 98 7.85 -6.35 -1.04
CA ARG A 98 7.11 -7.32 -1.85
C ARG A 98 5.75 -6.76 -2.20
N LEU A 99 5.47 -6.66 -3.50
CA LEU A 99 4.17 -6.26 -4.02
C LEU A 99 3.28 -7.48 -4.17
N ILE A 100 2.03 -7.38 -3.70
CA ILE A 100 1.04 -8.44 -3.71
C ILE A 100 -0.24 -7.84 -4.28
N ILE A 101 -0.77 -8.40 -5.36
CA ILE A 101 -2.08 -7.96 -5.89
C ILE A 101 -3.16 -8.65 -5.07
N GLU A 102 -4.06 -7.88 -4.46
CA GLU A 102 -5.15 -8.38 -3.62
C GLU A 102 -6.48 -7.96 -4.24
N LEU A 103 -7.31 -8.93 -4.64
CA LEU A 103 -8.56 -8.69 -5.36
C LEU A 103 -9.69 -9.54 -4.77
N VAL A 104 -10.91 -8.99 -4.75
CA VAL A 104 -12.12 -9.77 -4.47
C VAL A 104 -12.36 -10.83 -5.55
N ASP A 105 -12.13 -10.49 -6.81
CA ASP A 105 -12.26 -11.39 -7.95
C ASP A 105 -10.87 -11.74 -8.52
N GLY A 106 -10.34 -12.88 -8.09
CA GLY A 106 -9.05 -13.38 -8.53
C GLY A 106 -8.95 -13.65 -10.04
N THR A 107 -10.07 -13.74 -10.77
CA THR A 107 -10.04 -13.88 -12.23
C THR A 107 -9.52 -12.63 -12.93
N GLN A 108 -9.51 -11.48 -12.24
CA GLN A 108 -8.99 -10.21 -12.76
C GLN A 108 -7.51 -9.99 -12.50
N LEU A 109 -6.79 -10.95 -11.91
CA LEU A 109 -5.33 -10.86 -11.72
C LEU A 109 -4.57 -10.53 -13.03
N PRO A 110 -4.85 -11.16 -14.19
CA PRO A 110 -4.17 -10.81 -15.43
C PRO A 110 -4.42 -9.35 -15.86
N ARG A 111 -5.63 -8.83 -15.61
CA ARG A 111 -5.99 -7.45 -15.89
C ARG A 111 -5.22 -6.48 -15.00
N ALA A 112 -5.19 -6.74 -13.68
CA ALA A 112 -4.46 -5.94 -12.71
C ALA A 112 -2.97 -5.86 -13.04
N ALA A 113 -2.34 -7.02 -13.25
CA ALA A 113 -0.92 -7.10 -13.59
C ALA A 113 -0.61 -6.46 -14.96
N GLY A 114 -1.47 -6.69 -15.95
CA GLY A 114 -1.36 -6.10 -17.28
C GLY A 114 -1.39 -4.57 -17.22
N TRP A 115 -2.37 -4.01 -16.52
CA TRP A 115 -2.49 -2.57 -16.36
C TRP A 115 -1.25 -1.95 -15.70
N LEU A 116 -0.74 -2.52 -14.60
CA LEU A 116 0.48 -2.05 -13.95
C LEU A 116 1.71 -2.07 -14.88
N THR A 117 1.78 -3.07 -15.77
CA THR A 117 2.84 -3.21 -16.77
C THR A 117 2.69 -2.17 -17.88
N ASP A 118 1.47 -2.00 -18.40
CA ASP A 118 1.15 -1.05 -19.47
C ASP A 118 1.40 0.41 -19.03
N GLN A 119 1.19 0.72 -17.75
CA GLN A 119 1.53 2.02 -17.15
C GLN A 119 3.04 2.19 -16.87
N GLY A 120 3.86 1.16 -17.06
CA GLY A 120 5.29 1.19 -16.74
C GLY A 120 5.60 1.26 -15.24
N LEU A 121 4.66 0.83 -14.39
CA LEU A 121 4.78 0.88 -12.92
C LEU A 121 5.41 -0.39 -12.35
N ALA A 122 5.15 -1.54 -12.98
CA ALA A 122 5.70 -2.85 -12.61
C ALA A 122 6.23 -3.61 -13.85
N ARG A 123 7.04 -4.64 -13.62
CA ARG A 123 7.66 -5.48 -14.65
C ARG A 123 7.73 -6.94 -14.20
#